data_AF-A0A3C1H098-F1
#
_entry.id   AF-A0A3C1H098-F1
#
_cell.length_a   1.000
_cell.length_b   1.000
_cell.length_c   1.000
_cell.angle_alpha   90.00
_cell.angle_beta   90.00
_cell.angle_gamma   90.00
#
_symmetry.space_group_name_H-M   'P 1'
#
loop_
_entity.id
_entity.type
_entity.pdbx_description
1 polymer ?
#
loop_
_entity_poly.entity_id
_entity_poly.type
_entity_poly.pdbx_seq_one_letter_code
_entity_poly.pdbx_strand_id
1 'polypeptide(L)'
;MNFLNSYVKKDYAVPYFRKKYYFKEDVARILENLIDQDIEGIEIHIADDVTYVSVKGLQFSFHQLDYSPKLEAYRESDANVPQEWTQLRLQPYAKDLLDTAIETANEGLRRLIRPIDPVLIFKALGDPIRYAIYTSLTGKECCACNLLEKFSISQPTLSHHMHKLVDSGIINVRKDGIWMRYSINPIAQDQLKELFRPLKFLTQCEL
;
A
#
# COMPACT_ATOMS: atom_id res chain seq x y z
N MET A 1 -1.15 -29.54 -3.82
CA MET A 1 -2.45 -28.98 -3.38
C MET A 1 -2.12 -27.78 -2.50
N ASN A 2 -2.13 -26.58 -3.07
CA ASN A 2 -1.63 -25.36 -2.40
C ASN A 2 -2.74 -24.68 -1.59
N PHE A 3 -2.53 -24.61 -0.28
CA PHE A 3 -3.49 -24.16 0.73
C PHE A 3 -3.49 -22.64 0.97
N LEU A 4 -3.32 -21.80 -0.06
CA LEU A 4 -3.37 -20.33 0.08
C LEU A 4 -4.17 -19.66 -1.04
N ASN A 5 -5.37 -20.19 -1.29
CA ASN A 5 -6.41 -19.58 -2.13
C ASN A 5 -7.58 -18.99 -1.31
N SER A 6 -7.31 -18.53 -0.09
CA SER A 6 -8.27 -17.79 0.76
C SER A 6 -7.55 -16.52 1.18
N TYR A 7 -7.82 -15.34 0.61
CA TYR A 7 -9.03 -14.58 0.84
C TYR A 7 -9.49 -13.87 -0.44
N VAL A 8 -10.66 -14.26 -0.95
CA VAL A 8 -11.77 -13.47 -1.52
C VAL A 8 -12.86 -14.52 -1.79
N LYS A 9 -14.07 -14.34 -1.24
CA LYS A 9 -15.21 -15.23 -1.50
C LYS A 9 -15.40 -15.41 -3.01
N LYS A 10 -15.49 -16.67 -3.41
CA LYS A 10 -15.33 -17.22 -4.78
C LYS A 10 -16.35 -16.74 -5.82
N ASP A 11 -17.34 -15.94 -5.44
CA ASP A 11 -18.57 -15.84 -6.23
C ASP A 11 -18.67 -14.59 -7.12
N TYR A 12 -17.68 -13.67 -7.08
CA TYR A 12 -17.69 -12.43 -7.88
C TYR A 12 -16.41 -12.16 -8.70
N ALA A 13 -15.51 -13.14 -8.81
CA ALA A 13 -14.27 -12.93 -9.56
C ALA A 13 -14.53 -13.01 -11.08
N VAL A 14 -14.92 -11.87 -11.66
CA VAL A 14 -14.85 -11.63 -13.11
C VAL A 14 -13.44 -12.00 -13.60
N PRO A 15 -13.26 -12.67 -14.74
CA PRO A 15 -11.93 -13.06 -15.28
C PRO A 15 -10.90 -11.93 -15.34
N TYR A 16 -11.36 -10.68 -15.35
CA TYR A 16 -10.56 -9.45 -15.24
C TYR A 16 -9.75 -9.33 -13.93
N PHE A 17 -10.22 -9.94 -12.83
CA PHE A 17 -9.56 -9.90 -11.51
C PHE A 17 -8.63 -11.10 -11.25
N ARG A 18 -8.08 -11.74 -12.31
CA ARG A 18 -7.08 -12.80 -12.11
C ARG A 18 -5.87 -12.22 -11.38
N LYS A 19 -5.77 -12.56 -10.09
CA LYS A 19 -4.77 -12.21 -9.05
C LYS A 19 -3.29 -12.44 -9.39
N LYS A 20 -2.93 -12.60 -10.66
CA LYS A 20 -1.56 -12.94 -11.08
C LYS A 20 -0.68 -11.70 -11.38
N TYR A 21 -1.24 -10.49 -11.39
CA TYR A 21 -0.53 -9.27 -11.81
C TYR A 21 -0.33 -8.20 -10.73
N TYR A 22 -1.27 -8.03 -9.78
CA TYR A 22 -1.10 -7.03 -8.70
C TYR A 22 0.14 -7.24 -7.84
N PHE A 23 0.47 -8.49 -7.49
CA PHE A 23 1.57 -8.77 -6.57
C PHE A 23 2.94 -8.24 -7.06
N LYS A 24 3.23 -8.35 -8.36
CA LYS A 24 4.53 -7.92 -8.89
C LYS A 24 4.62 -6.40 -9.03
N GLU A 25 3.54 -5.78 -9.50
CA GLU A 25 3.41 -4.33 -9.54
C GLU A 25 3.54 -3.74 -8.13
N ASP A 26 2.93 -4.39 -7.14
CA ASP A 26 3.02 -3.99 -5.74
C ASP A 26 4.45 -4.09 -5.21
N VAL A 27 5.15 -5.21 -5.46
CA VAL A 27 6.55 -5.39 -5.08
C VAL A 27 7.44 -4.36 -5.75
N ALA A 28 7.28 -4.10 -7.05
CA ALA A 28 8.05 -3.08 -7.77
C ALA A 28 7.89 -1.69 -7.12
N ARG A 29 6.66 -1.29 -6.80
CA ARG A 29 6.40 -0.01 -6.12
C ARG A 29 6.97 0.03 -4.70
N ILE A 30 6.93 -1.08 -3.97
CA ILE A 30 7.55 -1.18 -2.64
C ILE A 30 9.05 -0.93 -2.76
N LEU A 31 9.72 -1.57 -3.72
CA LEU A 31 11.15 -1.39 -3.97
C LEU A 31 11.50 0.07 -4.27
N GLU A 32 10.72 0.74 -5.11
CA GLU A 32 10.94 2.16 -5.41
C GLU A 32 10.90 3.04 -4.15
N ASN A 33 9.97 2.76 -3.24
CA ASN A 33 9.85 3.50 -1.98
C ASN A 33 10.99 3.18 -1.01
N LEU A 34 11.43 1.91 -0.95
CA LEU A 34 12.53 1.50 -0.10
C LEU A 34 13.86 2.13 -0.56
N ILE A 35 14.09 2.19 -1.88
CA ILE A 35 15.26 2.84 -2.47
C ILE A 35 15.35 4.32 -2.09
N ASP A 36 14.23 5.05 -2.05
CA ASP A 36 14.23 6.47 -1.66
C ASP A 36 14.60 6.71 -0.20
N GLN A 37 14.36 5.72 0.67
CA GLN A 37 14.43 5.90 2.11
C GLN A 37 15.72 5.38 2.74
N ASP A 38 16.56 4.68 1.96
CA ASP A 38 17.88 4.16 2.37
C ASP A 38 17.90 3.61 3.80
N ILE A 39 17.14 2.54 4.01
CA ILE A 39 16.75 2.10 5.35
C ILE A 39 17.74 1.08 5.88
N GLU A 40 18.31 1.37 7.06
CA GLU A 40 19.23 0.46 7.73
C GLU A 40 18.63 -0.96 7.91
N GLY A 41 19.40 -1.96 7.48
CA GLY A 41 18.99 -3.37 7.56
C GLY A 41 18.05 -3.82 6.44
N ILE A 42 17.79 -2.98 5.44
CA ILE A 42 17.16 -3.35 4.17
C ILE A 42 18.18 -3.18 3.05
N GLU A 43 18.43 -4.25 2.32
CA GLU A 43 19.35 -4.25 1.18
C GLU A 43 18.63 -4.77 -0.05
N ILE A 44 18.87 -4.16 -1.20
CA ILE A 44 18.23 -4.50 -2.47
C ILE A 44 19.32 -4.79 -3.49
N HIS A 45 19.15 -5.88 -4.24
CA HIS A 45 20.00 -6.19 -5.39
C HIS A 45 19.13 -6.56 -6.59
N ILE A 46 19.30 -5.85 -7.71
CA ILE A 46 18.61 -6.13 -8.97
C ILE A 46 19.60 -6.78 -9.94
N ALA A 47 19.34 -8.05 -10.27
CA ALA A 47 20.04 -8.80 -11.32
C ALA A 47 19.16 -8.93 -12.58
N ASP A 48 19.61 -9.68 -13.58
CA ASP A 48 18.99 -9.69 -14.92
C ASP A 48 17.52 -10.15 -14.95
N ASP A 49 17.16 -11.19 -14.18
CA ASP A 49 15.80 -11.74 -14.17
C ASP A 49 15.19 -11.83 -12.76
N VAL A 50 15.93 -11.37 -11.75
CA VAL A 50 15.61 -11.53 -10.34
C VAL A 50 16.02 -10.31 -9.53
N THR A 51 15.13 -9.87 -8.66
CA THR A 51 15.42 -8.91 -7.59
C THR A 51 15.49 -9.62 -6.26
N TYR A 52 16.58 -9.38 -5.53
CA TYR A 52 16.78 -9.80 -4.17
C TYR A 52 16.49 -8.64 -3.21
N VAL A 53 15.78 -8.95 -2.13
CA VAL A 53 15.55 -8.02 -1.01
C VAL A 53 15.95 -8.73 0.26
N SER A 54 16.88 -8.17 1.01
CA SER A 54 17.31 -8.69 2.30
C SER A 54 16.83 -7.75 3.40
N VAL A 55 16.08 -8.28 4.37
CA VAL A 55 15.56 -7.52 5.51
C VAL A 55 16.01 -8.18 6.80
N LYS A 56 16.90 -7.54 7.56
CA LYS A 56 17.44 -8.05 8.84
C LYS A 56 17.88 -9.53 8.76
N GLY A 57 18.55 -9.90 7.67
CA GLY A 57 19.08 -11.26 7.44
C GLY A 57 18.11 -12.25 6.77
N LEU A 58 16.87 -11.85 6.47
CA LEU A 58 15.94 -12.64 5.67
C LEU A 58 15.99 -12.19 4.21
N GLN A 59 16.36 -13.08 3.29
CA GLN A 59 16.43 -12.78 1.87
C GLN A 59 15.19 -13.28 1.12
N PHE A 60 14.67 -12.45 0.23
CA PHE A 60 13.52 -12.69 -0.63
C PHE A 60 13.95 -12.53 -2.09
N SER A 61 13.39 -13.33 -3.00
CA SER A 61 13.65 -13.20 -4.44
C SER A 61 12.38 -13.12 -5.26
N PHE A 62 12.35 -12.17 -6.20
CA PHE A 62 11.22 -11.86 -7.06
C PHE A 62 11.67 -11.88 -8.52
N HIS A 63 11.09 -12.79 -9.32
CA HIS A 63 11.46 -12.93 -10.71
C HIS A 63 10.48 -12.21 -11.63
N GLN A 64 11.00 -11.65 -12.73
CA GLN A 64 10.22 -10.95 -13.76
C GLN A 64 9.31 -9.87 -13.15
N LEU A 65 9.89 -9.01 -12.30
CA LEU A 65 9.22 -7.78 -11.88
C LEU A 65 9.19 -6.81 -13.06
N ASP A 66 8.11 -6.04 -13.17
CA ASP A 66 8.04 -4.95 -14.14
C ASP A 66 8.85 -3.76 -13.59
N TYR A 67 10.04 -3.53 -14.14
CA TYR A 67 10.92 -2.46 -13.70
C TYR A 67 10.48 -1.12 -14.29
N SER A 68 10.25 -0.15 -13.40
CA SER A 68 10.08 1.24 -13.80
C SER A 68 11.45 1.85 -14.18
N PRO A 69 11.46 3.01 -14.85
CA PRO A 69 12.70 3.74 -15.14
C PRO A 69 13.57 3.99 -13.89
N LYS A 70 12.94 4.09 -12.71
CA LYS A 70 13.63 4.29 -11.44
C LYS A 70 14.35 3.02 -10.97
N LEU A 71 13.70 1.85 -11.10
CA LEU A 71 14.32 0.58 -10.74
C LEU A 71 15.47 0.23 -11.69
N GLU A 72 15.35 0.57 -12.97
CA GLU A 72 16.48 0.43 -13.91
C GLU A 72 17.63 1.39 -13.58
N ALA A 73 17.33 2.66 -13.27
CA ALA A 73 18.36 3.60 -12.83
C ALA A 73 19.07 3.14 -11.55
N TYR A 74 18.34 2.54 -10.60
CA TYR A 74 18.93 1.94 -9.40
C TYR A 74 19.82 0.74 -9.76
N ARG A 75 19.37 -0.14 -10.64
CA ARG A 75 20.12 -1.32 -11.10
C ARG A 75 21.49 -0.96 -11.68
N GLU A 76 21.57 0.15 -12.40
CA GLU A 76 22.81 0.65 -13.02
C GLU A 76 23.69 1.48 -12.06
N SER A 77 23.23 1.74 -10.84
CA SER A 77 23.93 2.58 -9.87
C SER A 77 24.91 1.81 -8.99
N ASP A 78 25.88 2.53 -8.41
CA ASP A 78 26.84 1.98 -7.43
C ASP A 78 26.16 1.47 -6.14
N ALA A 79 24.91 1.86 -5.90
CA ALA A 79 24.13 1.38 -4.75
C ALA A 79 23.59 -0.05 -4.94
N ASN A 80 23.55 -0.58 -6.17
CA ASN A 80 23.13 -1.95 -6.46
C ASN A 80 24.29 -2.93 -6.23
N VAL A 81 24.58 -3.22 -4.97
CA VAL A 81 25.68 -4.11 -4.59
C VAL A 81 25.27 -5.58 -4.81
N PRO A 82 26.07 -6.39 -5.54
CA PRO A 82 25.79 -7.82 -5.72
C PRO A 82 25.64 -8.56 -4.40
N GLN A 83 24.63 -9.41 -4.32
CA GLN A 83 24.38 -10.27 -3.16
C GLN A 83 24.48 -11.74 -3.53
N GLU A 84 25.12 -12.53 -2.65
CA GLU A 84 25.06 -13.98 -2.77
C GLU A 84 23.68 -14.51 -2.31
N TRP A 85 23.21 -15.54 -3.00
CA TRP A 85 21.94 -16.18 -2.70
C TRP A 85 22.05 -17.10 -1.48
N THR A 86 21.18 -16.87 -0.49
CA THR A 86 21.21 -17.56 0.83
C THR A 86 20.33 -18.82 0.90
N GLN A 87 19.78 -19.30 -0.23
CA GLN A 87 18.97 -20.52 -0.37
C GLN A 87 17.57 -20.55 0.29
N LEU A 88 17.10 -19.48 0.91
CA LEU A 88 15.74 -19.39 1.46
C LEU A 88 14.73 -18.97 0.38
N ARG A 89 13.87 -19.90 -0.09
CA ARG A 89 12.76 -19.58 -1.01
C ARG A 89 11.45 -19.44 -0.26
N LEU A 90 10.99 -18.20 -0.06
CA LEU A 90 9.76 -17.90 0.67
C LEU A 90 8.51 -17.74 -0.23
N GLN A 91 8.53 -18.21 -1.48
CA GLN A 91 7.59 -17.81 -2.55
C GLN A 91 6.06 -17.95 -2.30
N PRO A 92 5.51 -18.75 -1.36
CA PRO A 92 4.09 -18.62 -0.99
C PRO A 92 3.82 -17.63 0.17
N TYR A 93 4.83 -17.28 0.97
CA TYR A 93 4.75 -16.39 2.13
C TYR A 93 5.54 -15.08 1.95
N ALA A 94 6.23 -14.92 0.81
CA ALA A 94 7.20 -13.87 0.59
C ALA A 94 6.58 -12.49 0.77
N LYS A 95 5.31 -12.29 0.38
CA LYS A 95 4.62 -11.03 0.61
C LYS A 95 4.43 -10.76 2.10
N ASP A 96 3.70 -11.62 2.80
CA ASP A 96 3.33 -11.36 4.19
C ASP A 96 4.56 -11.33 5.10
N LEU A 97 5.56 -12.17 4.81
CA LEU A 97 6.85 -12.17 5.50
C LEU A 97 7.69 -10.94 5.16
N LEU A 98 7.71 -10.49 3.90
CA LEU A 98 8.40 -9.25 3.52
C LEU A 98 7.71 -8.06 4.18
N ASP A 99 6.39 -7.97 4.09
CA ASP A 99 5.58 -6.93 4.74
C ASP A 99 5.90 -6.88 6.25
N THR A 100 5.86 -8.04 6.93
CA THR A 100 6.15 -8.15 8.36
C THR A 100 7.61 -7.82 8.69
N ALA A 101 8.56 -8.28 7.87
CA ALA A 101 9.98 -8.03 8.08
C ALA A 101 10.32 -6.55 7.92
N ILE A 102 9.76 -5.90 6.91
CA ILE A 102 9.92 -4.46 6.70
C ILE A 102 9.25 -3.68 7.84
N GLU A 103 8.03 -4.05 8.27
CA GLU A 103 7.37 -3.44 9.44
C GLU A 103 8.21 -3.58 10.72
N THR A 104 8.86 -4.74 10.92
CA THR A 104 9.75 -5.00 12.07
C THR A 104 11.10 -4.27 11.92
N ALA A 105 11.52 -4.00 10.68
CA ALA A 105 12.71 -3.21 10.40
C ALA A 105 12.49 -1.74 10.75
N ASN A 106 11.33 -1.20 10.42
CA ASN A 106 10.94 0.17 10.71
C ASN A 106 9.40 0.28 10.75
N GLU A 107 8.85 0.53 11.94
CA GLU A 107 7.38 0.64 12.15
C GLU A 107 6.73 1.74 11.28
N GLY A 108 7.51 2.74 10.82
CA GLY A 108 7.05 3.79 9.92
C GLY A 108 6.73 3.33 8.50
N LEU A 109 7.28 2.19 8.05
CA LEU A 109 7.19 1.71 6.67
C LEU A 109 5.88 1.03 6.31
N ARG A 110 5.06 0.65 7.30
CA ARG A 110 3.74 0.06 7.10
C ARG A 110 2.88 0.80 6.06
N ARG A 111 3.07 2.11 5.95
CA ARG A 111 2.32 2.98 5.01
C ARG A 111 2.78 2.86 3.55
N LEU A 112 4.05 2.52 3.29
CA LEU A 112 4.61 2.38 1.94
C LEU A 112 4.40 0.99 1.34
N ILE A 113 4.23 -0.01 2.20
CA ILE A 113 4.26 -1.42 1.79
C ILE A 113 2.88 -1.94 1.38
N ARG A 114 1.81 -1.39 1.95
CA ARG A 114 0.45 -1.82 1.56
C ARG A 114 0.03 -1.16 0.26
N PRO A 115 -0.15 -1.90 -0.85
CA PRO A 115 -0.93 -1.42 -1.97
C PRO A 115 -2.31 -1.00 -1.51
N ILE A 116 -2.71 0.21 -1.88
CA ILE A 116 -4.11 0.56 -1.76
C ILE A 116 -4.89 -0.22 -2.83
N ASP A 117 -6.01 -0.78 -2.43
CA ASP A 117 -6.96 -1.34 -3.38
C ASP A 117 -7.96 -0.23 -3.74
N PRO A 118 -7.94 0.31 -4.98
CA PRO A 118 -8.84 1.38 -5.38
C PRO A 118 -10.31 0.97 -5.28
N VAL A 119 -10.64 -0.32 -5.42
CA VAL A 119 -12.01 -0.82 -5.24
C VAL A 119 -12.44 -0.71 -3.78
N LEU A 120 -11.56 -1.01 -2.82
CA LEU A 120 -11.87 -0.82 -1.39
C LEU A 120 -12.01 0.65 -1.04
N ILE A 121 -11.18 1.52 -1.61
CA ILE A 121 -11.29 2.97 -1.42
C ILE A 121 -12.61 3.47 -1.98
N PHE A 122 -12.98 3.13 -3.22
CA PHE A 122 -14.24 3.58 -3.80
C PHE A 122 -15.46 3.05 -3.05
N LYS A 123 -15.44 1.81 -2.56
CA LYS A 123 -16.48 1.28 -1.67
C LYS A 123 -16.56 2.04 -0.34
N ALA A 124 -15.41 2.43 0.21
CA ALA A 124 -15.37 3.23 1.42
C ALA A 124 -15.89 4.66 1.18
N LEU A 125 -15.47 5.32 0.10
CA LEU A 125 -15.87 6.69 -0.22
C LEU A 125 -17.26 6.80 -0.85
N GLY A 126 -17.85 5.71 -1.33
CA GLY A 126 -19.21 5.70 -1.90
C GLY A 126 -20.34 5.91 -0.88
N ASP A 127 -20.01 6.06 0.40
CA ASP A 127 -20.96 6.37 1.47
C ASP A 127 -20.89 7.86 1.82
N PRO A 128 -22.03 8.58 1.84
CA PRO A 128 -22.05 10.02 2.07
C PRO A 128 -21.39 10.47 3.38
N ILE A 129 -21.55 9.70 4.46
CA ILE A 129 -20.98 10.03 5.77
C ILE A 129 -19.47 9.81 5.73
N ARG A 130 -19.01 8.69 5.16
CA ARG A 130 -17.56 8.42 5.03
C ARG A 130 -16.87 9.43 4.13
N TYR A 131 -17.51 9.84 3.05
CA TYR A 131 -17.00 10.91 2.19
C TYR A 131 -16.92 12.25 2.93
N ALA A 132 -17.95 12.60 3.69
CA ALA A 132 -17.94 13.83 4.48
C ALA A 132 -16.90 13.81 5.62
N ILE A 133 -16.68 12.66 6.25
CA ILE A 133 -15.59 12.46 7.21
C ILE A 133 -14.24 12.66 6.50
N TYR A 134 -14.01 11.98 5.38
CA TYR A 134 -12.75 12.09 4.62
C TYR A 134 -12.45 13.54 4.23
N THR A 135 -13.43 14.26 3.68
CA THR A 135 -13.25 15.67 3.29
C THR A 135 -12.99 16.56 4.51
N SER A 136 -13.51 16.23 5.69
CA SER A 136 -13.22 16.94 6.95
C SER A 136 -11.78 16.78 7.44
N LEU A 137 -11.06 15.75 6.96
CA LEU A 137 -9.64 15.53 7.25
C LEU A 137 -8.70 16.25 6.26
N THR A 138 -9.25 16.93 5.26
CA THR A 138 -8.46 17.63 4.24
C THR A 138 -7.67 18.77 4.91
N GLY A 139 -6.36 18.72 4.78
CA GLY A 139 -5.45 19.76 5.29
C GLY A 139 -5.19 19.73 6.80
N LYS A 140 -5.76 18.79 7.57
CA LYS A 140 -5.45 18.65 9.01
C LYS A 140 -5.81 17.29 9.59
N GLU A 141 -5.05 16.89 10.61
CA GLU A 141 -5.40 15.77 11.47
C GLU A 141 -6.58 16.15 12.40
N CYS A 142 -7.51 15.21 12.62
CA CYS A 142 -8.66 15.42 13.51
C CYS A 142 -8.75 14.32 14.58
N CYS A 143 -9.22 14.68 15.78
CA CYS A 143 -9.59 13.72 16.82
C CYS A 143 -10.99 13.15 16.55
N ALA A 144 -11.23 11.91 17.00
CA ALA A 144 -12.55 11.28 17.00
C ALA A 144 -13.65 12.16 17.62
N CYS A 145 -13.35 12.90 18.70
CA CYS A 145 -14.32 13.74 19.40
C CYS A 145 -14.83 14.88 18.51
N ASN A 146 -13.92 15.56 17.81
CA ASN A 146 -14.27 16.66 16.91
C ASN A 146 -15.11 16.18 15.71
N LEU A 147 -14.88 14.94 15.26
CA LEU A 147 -15.70 14.32 14.22
C LEU A 147 -17.10 13.98 14.77
N LEU A 148 -17.18 13.47 16.00
CA LEU A 148 -18.46 13.12 16.64
C LEU A 148 -19.37 14.34 16.84
N GLU A 149 -18.80 15.50 17.18
CA GLU A 149 -19.55 16.75 17.28
C GLU A 149 -20.08 17.24 15.92
N LYS A 150 -19.38 16.90 14.83
CA LYS A 150 -19.70 17.37 13.47
C LYS A 150 -20.75 16.51 12.77
N PHE A 151 -20.76 15.20 13.04
CA PHE A 151 -21.69 14.26 12.43
C PHE A 151 -22.70 13.84 13.48
N SER A 152 -23.97 14.21 13.34
CA SER A 152 -25.08 13.87 14.24
C SER A 152 -25.39 12.35 14.25
N ILE A 153 -24.41 11.54 14.59
CA ILE A 153 -24.42 10.07 14.61
C ILE A 153 -23.87 9.58 15.94
N SER A 154 -24.18 8.33 16.28
CA SER A 154 -23.66 7.72 17.49
C SER A 154 -22.15 7.46 17.40
N GLN A 155 -21.47 7.42 18.55
CA GLN A 155 -20.05 7.06 18.62
C GLN A 155 -19.75 5.65 18.04
N PRO A 156 -20.56 4.60 18.27
CA PRO A 156 -20.40 3.32 17.59
C PRO A 156 -20.50 3.44 16.06
N THR A 157 -21.44 4.22 15.55
CA THR A 157 -21.61 4.46 14.11
C THR A 157 -20.38 5.18 13.54
N LEU A 158 -19.91 6.26 14.19
CA LEU A 158 -18.69 6.95 13.77
C LEU A 158 -17.49 6.01 13.77
N SER A 159 -17.30 5.22 14.83
CA SER A 159 -16.20 4.26 14.93
C SER A 159 -16.23 3.24 13.80
N HIS A 160 -17.42 2.75 13.42
CA HIS A 160 -17.59 1.87 12.27
C HIS A 160 -17.16 2.53 10.95
N HIS A 161 -17.59 3.77 10.72
CA HIS A 161 -17.17 4.54 9.53
C HIS A 161 -15.65 4.76 9.50
N MET A 162 -15.05 5.13 10.63
CA MET A 162 -13.60 5.31 10.75
C MET A 162 -12.84 4.02 10.48
N HIS A 163 -13.29 2.89 11.03
CA HIS A 163 -12.69 1.58 10.77
C HIS A 163 -12.72 1.23 9.29
N LYS A 164 -13.85 1.44 8.60
CA LYS A 164 -13.96 1.18 7.15
C LYS A 164 -13.03 2.06 6.32
N LEU A 165 -12.87 3.33 6.70
CA LEU A 165 -11.93 4.23 6.04
C LEU A 165 -10.47 3.81 6.30
N VAL A 166 -10.10 3.45 7.54
CA VAL A 166 -8.77 2.94 7.88
C VAL A 166 -8.47 1.62 7.15
N ASP A 167 -9.41 0.68 7.13
CA ASP A 167 -9.27 -0.61 6.43
C ASP A 167 -9.01 -0.43 4.94
N SER A 168 -9.66 0.56 4.33
CA SER A 168 -9.46 0.89 2.91
C SER A 168 -8.09 1.51 2.61
N GLY A 169 -7.36 1.95 3.64
CA GLY A 169 -6.06 2.60 3.52
C GLY A 169 -6.11 4.09 3.13
N ILE A 170 -7.30 4.68 2.93
CA ILE A 170 -7.43 6.08 2.50
C ILE A 170 -7.18 7.10 3.63
N ILE A 171 -7.28 6.68 4.89
CA ILE A 171 -6.92 7.47 6.07
C ILE A 171 -5.97 6.69 6.98
N ASN A 172 -5.14 7.43 7.69
CA ASN A 172 -4.32 6.92 8.78
C ASN A 172 -5.04 7.06 10.11
N VAL A 173 -4.62 6.23 11.07
CA VAL A 173 -4.96 6.39 12.47
C VAL A 173 -3.71 6.25 13.33
N ARG A 174 -3.59 7.10 14.35
CA ARG A 174 -2.56 6.97 15.40
C ARG A 174 -3.17 7.22 16.77
N LYS A 175 -2.57 6.62 17.78
CA LYS A 175 -2.94 6.83 19.18
C LYS A 175 -2.17 8.04 19.73
N ASP A 176 -2.88 8.91 20.43
CA ASP A 176 -2.38 10.13 21.08
C ASP A 176 -2.89 10.13 22.54
N GLY A 177 -2.13 9.46 23.41
CA GLY A 177 -2.57 9.12 24.77
C GLY A 177 -3.76 8.15 24.75
N ILE A 178 -4.92 8.58 25.24
CA ILE A 178 -6.17 7.81 25.18
C ILE A 178 -6.99 8.10 23.91
N TRP A 179 -6.56 9.08 23.10
CA TRP A 179 -7.32 9.56 21.95
C TRP A 179 -6.82 8.92 20.66
N MET A 180 -7.71 8.83 19.67
CA MET A 180 -7.38 8.43 18.32
C MET A 180 -7.40 9.65 17.41
N ARG A 181 -6.30 9.83 16.68
CA ARG A 181 -6.12 10.89 15.70
C ARG A 181 -6.13 10.30 14.30
N TYR A 182 -6.82 10.98 13.39
CA TYR A 182 -7.01 10.54 12.01
C TYR A 182 -6.54 11.61 11.04
N SER A 183 -5.87 11.18 9.97
CA SER A 183 -5.36 12.04 8.91
C SER A 183 -5.53 11.36 7.55
N ILE A 184 -5.54 12.13 6.46
CA ILE A 184 -5.51 11.55 5.11
C ILE A 184 -4.21 10.75 4.95
N ASN A 185 -4.28 9.62 4.24
CA ASN A 185 -3.09 8.91 3.80
C ASN A 185 -2.53 9.56 2.52
N PRO A 186 -1.38 10.26 2.58
CA PRO A 186 -0.83 10.96 1.41
C PRO A 186 -0.46 10.00 0.28
N ILE A 187 0.04 8.81 0.62
CA ILE A 187 0.39 7.77 -0.37
C ILE A 187 -0.86 7.32 -1.11
N ALA A 188 -1.96 7.09 -0.38
CA ALA A 188 -3.24 6.73 -0.99
C ALA A 188 -3.77 7.85 -1.90
N GLN A 189 -3.62 9.11 -1.47
CA GLN A 189 -4.03 10.27 -2.23
C GLN A 189 -3.23 10.40 -3.54
N ASP A 190 -1.92 10.20 -3.51
CA ASP A 190 -1.07 10.30 -4.70
C ASP A 190 -1.33 9.16 -5.68
N GLN A 191 -1.52 7.94 -5.20
CA GLN A 191 -1.89 6.80 -6.03
C GLN A 191 -3.27 6.99 -6.69
N LEU A 192 -4.25 7.57 -5.98
CA LEU A 192 -5.52 7.94 -6.60
C LEU A 192 -5.32 9.03 -7.67
N LYS A 193 -4.49 10.05 -7.43
CA LYS A 193 -4.20 11.08 -8.45
C LYS A 193 -3.67 10.45 -9.74
N GLU A 194 -2.74 9.51 -9.64
CA GLU A 194 -2.20 8.80 -10.81
C GLU A 194 -3.26 7.91 -11.46
N LEU A 195 -4.11 7.22 -10.69
CA LEU A 195 -5.23 6.45 -11.22
C LEU A 195 -6.21 7.30 -12.03
N PHE A 196 -6.49 8.53 -11.59
CA PHE A 196 -7.38 9.47 -12.29
C PHE A 196 -6.67 10.29 -13.38
N ARG A 197 -5.34 10.19 -13.53
CA ARG A 197 -4.57 10.94 -14.53
C ARG A 197 -5.04 10.68 -15.97
N PRO A 198 -5.34 9.44 -16.41
CA PRO A 198 -5.85 9.16 -17.75
C PRO A 198 -7.22 9.80 -18.02
N LEU A 199 -8.06 9.97 -16.99
CA LEU A 199 -9.41 10.53 -17.13
C LEU A 199 -9.40 12.04 -17.45
N LYS A 200 -8.33 12.75 -17.13
CA LYS A 200 -8.16 14.16 -17.54
C LYS A 200 -8.01 14.34 -19.05
N PHE A 201 -7.56 13.31 -19.77
CA PHE A 201 -7.47 13.35 -21.23
C PHE A 201 -8.83 13.18 -21.90
N LEU A 202 -9.82 12.57 -21.22
CA LEU A 202 -11.17 12.39 -21.76
C LEU A 202 -12.02 13.66 -21.68
N THR A 203 -11.66 14.62 -20.81
CA THR A 203 -12.31 15.93 -20.74
C THR A 203 -11.76 16.95 -21.75
N GLN A 204 -10.77 16.56 -22.57
CA GLN A 204 -10.20 17.37 -23.65
C GLN A 204 -10.62 16.92 -25.05
N CYS A 205 -11.51 15.93 -25.18
CA CYS A 205 -12.21 15.72 -26.44
C CYS A 205 -13.20 16.88 -26.64
N GLU A 206 -12.78 17.90 -27.39
CA GLU A 206 -13.69 18.89 -27.96
C GLU A 206 -14.77 18.14 -28.76
N LEU A 207 -16.04 18.35 -28.37
CA LEU A 207 -17.21 17.97 -29.16
C LEU A 207 -17.43 18.98 -30.29
#